data_AF-A0A5J9W415-F1
#
_entry.id   AF-A0A5J9W415-F1
#
_cell.length_a   1.000
_cell.length_b   1.000
_cell.length_c   1.000
_cell.angle_alpha   90.00
_cell.angle_beta   90.00
_cell.angle_gamma   90.00
#
_symmetry.space_group_name_H-M   'P 1'
#
loop_
_entity.id
_entity.type
_entity.pdbx_description
1 polymer ?
#
loop_
_entity_poly.entity_id
_entity_poly.type
_entity_poly.pdbx_seq_one_letter_code
_entity_poly.pdbx_strand_id
1 'polypeptide(L)'
;MPQVFSGKQTTTPKPKAREMAAAEEWRARVWDRASEAAGRCGHARGLLAVAVGRLAQPMRAAHAPVDRVRALVTEDLLVDAYGSLAVAASLMAAAKLVALRGAAATPEEPLRSIEEINMLAEPNLRVALARLRTATTRAGRACLAVERGRGHLWTAYLLLDFDRLPGVDVFLEAERAAAHHEINTARALAEECATLARAAYHLLG
;
A
#
# COMPACT_ATOMS: atom_id res chain seq x y z
N MET A 1 -68.50 -12.77 -2.92
CA MET A 1 -67.49 -12.10 -3.76
C MET A 1 -66.13 -12.73 -3.50
N PRO A 2 -65.47 -13.41 -4.46
CA PRO A 2 -64.14 -13.95 -4.25
C PRO A 2 -63.06 -12.92 -4.63
N GLN A 3 -62.12 -12.69 -3.71
CA GLN A 3 -60.90 -11.90 -3.96
C GLN A 3 -59.90 -12.72 -4.79
N VAL A 4 -59.45 -12.13 -5.90
CA VAL A 4 -58.42 -12.68 -6.77
C VAL A 4 -57.05 -12.27 -6.21
N PHE A 5 -56.31 -13.24 -5.65
CA PHE A 5 -54.90 -13.05 -5.28
C PHE A 5 -54.05 -13.05 -6.55
N SER A 6 -53.54 -11.87 -6.93
CA SER A 6 -52.55 -11.71 -7.99
C SER A 6 -51.17 -12.12 -7.46
N GLY A 7 -50.75 -13.33 -7.81
CA GLY A 7 -49.39 -13.83 -7.54
C GLY A 7 -48.36 -13.07 -8.36
N LYS A 8 -47.58 -12.21 -7.71
CA LYS A 8 -46.35 -11.65 -8.29
C LYS A 8 -45.34 -12.79 -8.45
N GLN A 9 -45.11 -13.22 -9.69
CA GLN A 9 -43.99 -14.09 -10.03
C GLN A 9 -42.68 -13.34 -9.76
N THR A 10 -42.04 -13.63 -8.63
CA THR A 10 -40.62 -13.33 -8.43
C THR A 10 -39.83 -14.23 -9.34
N THR A 11 -39.48 -13.74 -10.53
CA THR A 11 -38.62 -14.44 -11.48
C THR A 11 -37.21 -14.50 -10.92
N THR A 12 -36.87 -15.63 -10.30
CA THR A 12 -35.50 -15.98 -9.94
C THR A 12 -34.67 -16.00 -11.23
N PRO A 13 -33.58 -15.20 -11.33
CA PRO A 13 -32.80 -15.15 -12.57
C PRO A 13 -32.21 -16.53 -12.90
N LYS A 14 -32.24 -16.90 -14.18
CA LYS A 14 -31.67 -18.15 -14.71
C LYS A 14 -30.20 -18.32 -14.25
N PRO A 15 -29.73 -19.55 -13.97
CA PRO A 15 -28.41 -19.83 -13.40
C PRO A 15 -27.25 -19.14 -14.16
N LYS A 16 -27.26 -19.15 -15.50
CA LYS A 16 -26.25 -18.46 -16.32
C LYS A 16 -26.19 -16.94 -16.12
N ALA A 17 -27.33 -16.29 -15.88
CA ALA A 17 -27.37 -14.84 -15.65
C ALA A 17 -26.81 -14.45 -14.27
N ARG A 18 -26.99 -15.32 -13.27
CA ARG A 18 -26.39 -15.17 -11.93
C ARG A 18 -24.88 -15.36 -11.98
N GLU A 19 -24.40 -16.35 -12.71
CA GLU A 19 -22.96 -16.61 -12.89
C GLU A 19 -22.26 -15.44 -13.59
N MET A 20 -22.84 -14.88 -14.65
CA MET A 20 -22.30 -13.70 -15.33
C MET A 20 -22.25 -12.46 -14.43
N ALA A 21 -23.33 -12.17 -13.71
CA ALA A 21 -23.38 -11.03 -12.79
C ALA A 21 -22.37 -11.17 -11.63
N ALA A 22 -22.23 -12.37 -11.06
CA ALA A 22 -21.21 -12.63 -10.04
C ALA A 22 -19.79 -12.49 -10.59
N ALA A 23 -19.56 -12.89 -11.85
CA ALA A 23 -18.27 -12.76 -12.52
C ALA A 23 -17.89 -11.31 -12.81
N GLU A 24 -18.86 -10.43 -13.08
CA GLU A 24 -18.63 -8.99 -13.21
C GLU A 24 -18.37 -8.34 -11.84
N GLU A 25 -19.09 -8.76 -10.80
CA GLU A 25 -18.98 -8.17 -9.46
C GLU A 25 -17.59 -8.38 -8.84
N TRP A 26 -17.06 -9.60 -8.84
CA TRP A 26 -15.75 -9.83 -8.21
C TRP A 26 -14.63 -9.13 -8.98
N ARG A 27 -14.72 -9.04 -10.31
CA ARG A 27 -13.73 -8.31 -11.14
C ARG A 27 -13.72 -6.83 -10.78
N ALA A 28 -14.89 -6.20 -10.68
CA ALA A 28 -15.01 -4.82 -10.23
C ALA A 28 -14.37 -4.63 -8.84
N ARG A 29 -14.63 -5.54 -7.89
CA ARG A 29 -14.03 -5.50 -6.55
C ARG A 29 -12.51 -5.66 -6.52
N VAL A 30 -11.93 -6.42 -7.44
CA VAL A 30 -10.46 -6.56 -7.59
C VAL A 30 -9.89 -5.29 -8.19
N TRP A 31 -10.54 -4.74 -9.21
CA TRP A 31 -10.17 -3.48 -9.84
C TRP A 31 -10.17 -2.32 -8.84
N ASP A 32 -11.26 -2.14 -8.07
CA ASP A 32 -11.39 -1.08 -7.08
C ASP A 32 -10.26 -1.12 -6.05
N ARG A 33 -9.96 -2.30 -5.52
CA ARG A 33 -8.88 -2.50 -4.54
C ARG A 33 -7.50 -2.19 -5.12
N ALA A 34 -7.24 -2.61 -6.36
CA ALA A 34 -5.97 -2.35 -7.02
C ALA A 34 -5.81 -0.84 -7.33
N SER A 35 -6.89 -0.17 -7.72
CA SER A 35 -6.94 1.28 -7.94
C SER A 35 -6.73 2.06 -6.65
N GLU A 36 -7.44 1.71 -5.57
CA GLU A 36 -7.24 2.35 -4.26
C GLU A 36 -5.82 2.11 -3.75
N ALA A 37 -5.29 0.89 -3.83
CA ALA A 37 -3.92 0.60 -3.44
C ALA A 37 -2.89 1.44 -4.20
N ALA A 38 -3.07 1.65 -5.51
CA ALA A 38 -2.22 2.54 -6.29
C ALA A 38 -2.29 3.99 -5.80
N GLY A 39 -3.49 4.48 -5.47
CA GLY A 39 -3.70 5.78 -4.85
C GLY A 39 -2.98 5.92 -3.50
N ARG A 40 -3.10 4.93 -2.63
CA ARG A 40 -2.44 4.88 -1.31
C ARG A 40 -0.92 4.84 -1.41
N CYS A 41 -0.35 4.02 -2.29
CA CYS A 41 1.10 4.00 -2.54
C CYS A 41 1.57 5.35 -3.12
N GLY A 42 0.79 5.97 -4.01
CA GLY A 42 1.07 7.32 -4.54
C GLY A 42 1.05 8.41 -3.46
N HIS A 43 0.07 8.37 -2.56
CA HIS A 43 -0.03 9.29 -1.42
C HIS A 43 1.15 9.14 -0.46
N ALA A 44 1.47 7.90 -0.06
CA ALA A 44 2.62 7.61 0.79
C ALA A 44 3.93 8.11 0.16
N ARG A 45 4.13 7.89 -1.15
CA ARG A 45 5.29 8.43 -1.88
C ARG A 45 5.39 9.95 -1.75
N GLY A 46 4.27 10.67 -1.85
CA GLY A 46 4.20 12.12 -1.67
C GLY A 46 4.64 12.56 -0.28
N LEU A 47 4.11 11.92 0.76
CA LEU A 47 4.50 12.18 2.15
C LEU A 47 5.99 11.92 2.39
N LEU A 48 6.51 10.79 1.88
CA LEU A 48 7.92 10.43 2.00
C LEU A 48 8.83 11.43 1.26
N ALA A 49 8.40 11.97 0.11
CA ALA A 49 9.15 13.02 -0.58
C ALA A 49 9.27 14.30 0.25
N VAL A 50 8.21 14.69 0.95
CA VAL A 50 8.24 15.84 1.87
C VAL A 50 9.16 15.56 3.06
N ALA A 51 9.08 14.37 3.65
CA ALA A 51 9.95 13.95 4.75
C ALA A 51 11.44 13.99 4.34
N VAL A 52 11.78 13.46 3.16
CA VAL A 52 13.14 13.55 2.58
C VAL A 52 13.60 14.99 2.47
N GLY A 53 12.75 15.89 1.93
CA GLY A 53 13.09 17.31 1.80
C GLY A 53 13.37 17.99 3.15
N ARG A 54 12.65 17.60 4.21
CA ARG A 54 12.89 18.11 5.58
C ARG A 54 14.21 17.59 6.16
N LEU A 55 14.56 16.34 5.90
CA LEU A 55 15.78 15.73 6.37
C LEU A 55 17.02 16.13 5.59
N ALA A 56 16.89 16.77 4.42
CA ALA A 56 18.03 17.30 3.67
C ALA A 56 18.75 18.43 4.42
N GLN A 57 18.09 19.07 5.38
CA GLN A 57 18.70 20.10 6.22
C GLN A 57 19.49 19.46 7.37
N PRO A 58 20.74 19.91 7.63
CA PRO A 58 21.54 19.42 8.75
C PRO A 58 20.79 19.57 10.09
N MET A 59 21.01 18.63 11.00
CA MET A 59 20.60 18.76 12.39
C MET A 59 21.79 19.19 13.24
N ARG A 60 21.59 20.14 14.14
CA ARG A 60 22.63 20.75 14.98
C ARG A 60 22.12 20.91 16.39
N ALA A 61 22.94 20.56 17.38
CA ALA A 61 22.55 20.71 18.77
C ALA A 61 22.27 22.19 19.13
N ALA A 62 23.03 23.12 18.54
CA ALA A 62 22.82 24.57 18.70
C ALA A 62 21.43 25.05 18.20
N HIS A 63 20.77 24.29 17.33
CA HIS A 63 19.44 24.60 16.79
C HIS A 63 18.36 23.65 17.31
N ALA A 64 18.61 22.97 18.44
CA ALA A 64 17.75 21.93 18.99
C ALA A 64 16.25 22.29 19.02
N PRO A 65 15.80 23.50 19.44
CA PRO A 65 14.36 23.82 19.43
C PRO A 65 13.72 23.70 18.05
N VAL A 66 14.40 24.20 17.00
CA VAL A 66 13.90 24.17 15.62
C VAL A 66 13.97 22.76 15.05
N ASP A 67 15.08 22.06 15.31
CA ASP A 67 15.31 20.72 14.80
C ASP A 67 14.38 19.68 15.43
N ARG A 68 13.99 19.87 16.70
CA ARG A 68 12.95 19.06 17.37
C ARG A 68 11.59 19.22 16.70
N VAL A 69 11.16 20.45 16.44
CA VAL A 69 9.89 20.69 15.74
C VAL A 69 9.92 20.06 14.35
N ARG A 70 11.04 20.22 13.62
CA ARG A 70 11.19 19.59 12.30
C ARG A 70 11.15 18.06 12.38
N ALA A 71 11.78 17.45 13.37
CA ALA A 71 11.76 16.00 13.58
C ALA A 71 10.35 15.50 13.92
N LEU A 72 9.60 16.15 14.82
CA LEU A 72 8.24 15.76 15.17
C LEU A 72 7.28 15.86 13.97
N VAL A 73 7.34 16.96 13.21
CA VAL A 73 6.52 17.10 11.99
C VAL A 73 6.92 16.06 10.93
N THR A 74 8.20 15.69 10.87
CA THR A 74 8.66 14.63 9.97
C THR A 74 8.12 13.27 10.42
N GLU A 75 8.12 13.00 11.73
CA GLU A 75 7.58 11.77 12.30
C GLU A 75 6.10 11.57 11.97
N ASP A 76 5.27 12.61 12.09
CA ASP A 76 3.85 12.55 11.71
C ASP A 76 3.67 12.12 10.24
N LEU A 77 4.46 12.70 9.33
CA LEU A 77 4.44 12.33 7.90
C LEU A 77 4.83 10.85 7.69
N LEU A 78 5.79 10.35 8.47
CA LEU A 78 6.26 8.96 8.37
C LEU A 78 5.20 7.99 8.89
N VAL A 79 4.49 8.32 9.96
CA VAL A 79 3.36 7.53 10.48
C VAL A 79 2.24 7.44 9.45
N ASP A 80 1.86 8.57 8.85
CA ASP A 80 0.81 8.61 7.82
C ASP A 80 1.22 7.83 6.55
N ALA A 81 2.48 7.96 6.15
CA ALA A 81 3.03 7.20 5.01
C ALA A 81 3.04 5.70 5.29
N TYR A 82 3.46 5.28 6.49
CA TYR A 82 3.44 3.89 6.92
C TYR A 82 2.01 3.34 6.89
N GLY A 83 1.05 4.04 7.49
CA GLY A 83 -0.34 3.63 7.52
C GLY A 83 -0.92 3.46 6.11
N SER A 84 -0.61 4.41 5.22
CA SER A 84 -1.03 4.33 3.81
C SER A 84 -0.42 3.13 3.07
N LEU A 85 0.87 2.84 3.27
CA LEU A 85 1.54 1.67 2.68
C LEU A 85 0.99 0.36 3.22
N ALA A 86 0.73 0.28 4.52
CA ALA A 86 0.15 -0.89 5.16
C ALA A 86 -1.25 -1.19 4.61
N VAL A 87 -2.11 -0.16 4.50
CA VAL A 87 -3.43 -0.29 3.89
C VAL A 87 -3.31 -0.72 2.42
N ALA A 88 -2.40 -0.14 1.65
CA ALA A 88 -2.16 -0.54 0.26
C ALA A 88 -1.77 -2.03 0.16
N ALA A 89 -0.86 -2.51 1.01
CA ALA A 89 -0.47 -3.92 1.07
C ALA A 89 -1.66 -4.83 1.37
N SER A 90 -2.50 -4.46 2.34
CA SER A 90 -3.71 -5.21 2.69
C SER A 90 -4.73 -5.25 1.55
N LEU A 91 -4.94 -4.13 0.85
CA LEU A 91 -5.84 -4.05 -0.31
C LEU A 91 -5.38 -4.96 -1.46
N MET A 92 -4.08 -4.96 -1.77
CA MET A 92 -3.52 -5.82 -2.83
C MET A 92 -3.59 -7.30 -2.47
N ALA A 93 -3.34 -7.65 -1.20
CA ALA A 93 -3.52 -9.00 -0.71
C ALA A 93 -5.00 -9.45 -0.78
N ALA A 94 -5.93 -8.58 -0.38
CA ALA A 94 -7.37 -8.84 -0.48
C ALA A 94 -7.82 -9.00 -1.94
N ALA A 95 -7.33 -8.15 -2.85
CA ALA A 95 -7.61 -8.26 -4.29
C ALA A 95 -7.19 -9.62 -4.85
N LYS A 96 -6.00 -10.11 -4.46
CA LYS A 96 -5.53 -11.45 -4.81
C LYS A 96 -6.48 -12.54 -4.28
N LEU A 97 -6.89 -12.48 -3.02
CA LEU A 97 -7.79 -13.49 -2.43
C LEU A 97 -9.17 -13.51 -3.12
N VAL A 98 -9.73 -12.33 -3.41
CA VAL A 98 -11.00 -12.22 -4.15
C VAL A 98 -10.86 -12.81 -5.55
N ALA A 99 -9.78 -12.51 -6.26
CA ALA A 99 -9.54 -13.03 -7.60
C ALA A 99 -9.36 -14.56 -7.63
N LEU A 100 -8.62 -15.13 -6.66
CA LEU A 100 -8.43 -16.58 -6.59
C LEU A 100 -9.74 -17.33 -6.31
N ARG A 101 -10.66 -16.73 -5.55
CA ARG A 101 -12.00 -17.29 -5.34
C ARG A 101 -12.91 -17.07 -6.55
N GLY A 102 -12.86 -15.89 -7.17
CA GLY A 102 -13.69 -15.53 -8.32
C GLY A 102 -13.32 -16.25 -9.61
N ALA A 103 -12.05 -16.64 -9.78
CA ALA A 103 -11.55 -17.39 -10.93
C ALA A 103 -11.65 -18.92 -10.77
N ALA A 104 -12.05 -19.41 -9.59
CA ALA A 104 -12.25 -20.84 -9.36
C ALA A 104 -13.49 -21.35 -10.09
N ALA A 105 -13.51 -22.65 -10.42
CA ALA A 105 -14.69 -23.30 -10.99
C ALA A 105 -15.89 -23.27 -10.03
N THR A 106 -15.62 -23.33 -8.73
CA THR A 106 -16.60 -23.21 -7.65
C THR A 106 -16.09 -22.26 -6.56
N PRO A 107 -16.93 -21.35 -6.01
CA PRO A 107 -16.50 -20.40 -4.96
C PRO A 107 -16.03 -21.06 -3.66
N GLU A 108 -16.52 -22.27 -3.36
CA GLU A 108 -16.19 -23.06 -2.18
C GLU A 108 -14.77 -23.63 -2.23
N GLU A 109 -14.21 -23.80 -3.44
CA GLU A 109 -12.87 -24.34 -3.68
C GLU A 109 -11.99 -23.29 -4.39
N PRO A 110 -11.56 -22.22 -3.67
CA PRO A 110 -10.75 -21.18 -4.26
C PRO A 110 -9.41 -21.72 -4.76
N LEU A 111 -8.89 -21.12 -5.83
CA LEU A 111 -7.55 -21.42 -6.34
C LEU A 111 -6.50 -21.16 -5.24
N ARG A 112 -5.50 -22.03 -5.13
CA ARG A 112 -4.47 -21.91 -4.08
C ARG A 112 -3.37 -20.95 -4.49
N SER A 113 -3.18 -20.78 -5.80
CA SER A 113 -2.07 -20.01 -6.36
C SER A 113 -2.47 -19.25 -7.62
N ILE A 114 -1.71 -18.20 -7.95
CA ILE A 114 -1.92 -17.43 -9.20
C ILE A 114 -1.61 -18.34 -10.40
N GLU A 115 -0.72 -19.31 -10.20
CA GLU A 115 -0.24 -20.23 -11.19
C GLU A 115 -1.32 -21.21 -11.69
N GLU A 116 -2.38 -21.43 -10.91
CA GLU A 116 -3.56 -22.22 -11.26
C GLU A 116 -4.57 -21.47 -12.15
N ILE A 117 -4.43 -20.15 -12.31
CA ILE A 117 -5.28 -19.38 -13.23
C ILE A 117 -4.93 -19.78 -14.66
N ASN A 118 -5.94 -20.24 -15.41
CA ASN A 118 -5.80 -20.67 -16.79
C ASN A 118 -5.33 -19.52 -17.68
N MET A 119 -4.10 -19.63 -18.18
CA MET A 119 -3.46 -18.64 -19.05
C MET A 119 -4.18 -18.41 -20.38
N LEU A 120 -4.90 -19.42 -20.89
CA LEU A 120 -5.63 -19.31 -22.14
C LEU A 120 -6.97 -18.58 -21.96
N ALA A 121 -7.55 -18.66 -20.77
CA ALA A 121 -8.84 -18.04 -20.47
C ALA A 121 -8.70 -16.63 -19.89
N GLU A 122 -7.72 -16.42 -19.00
CA GLU A 122 -7.60 -15.21 -18.17
C GLU A 122 -6.14 -14.69 -18.10
N PRO A 123 -5.47 -14.43 -19.24
CA PRO A 123 -4.06 -14.03 -19.24
C PRO A 123 -3.82 -12.70 -18.50
N ASN A 124 -4.71 -11.72 -18.69
CA ASN A 124 -4.60 -10.41 -18.06
C ASN A 124 -4.74 -10.48 -16.54
N LEU A 125 -5.67 -11.30 -16.04
CA LEU A 125 -5.87 -11.50 -14.61
C LEU A 125 -4.61 -12.05 -13.96
N ARG A 126 -4.01 -13.10 -14.54
CA ARG A 126 -2.81 -13.73 -13.99
C ARG A 126 -1.65 -12.73 -13.92
N VAL A 127 -1.44 -11.95 -14.99
CA VAL A 127 -0.40 -10.90 -15.03
C VAL A 127 -0.68 -9.80 -14.01
N ALA A 128 -1.93 -9.33 -13.90
CA ALA A 128 -2.34 -8.34 -12.92
C ALA A 128 -2.07 -8.81 -11.49
N LEU A 129 -2.46 -10.03 -11.14
CA LEU A 129 -2.22 -10.60 -9.81
C LEU A 129 -0.73 -10.82 -9.52
N ALA A 130 0.07 -11.20 -10.52
CA ALA A 130 1.52 -11.28 -10.36
C ALA A 130 2.13 -9.90 -10.04
N ARG A 131 1.66 -8.83 -10.70
CA ARG A 131 2.06 -7.45 -10.40
C ARG A 131 1.64 -7.03 -8.99
N LEU A 132 0.41 -7.33 -8.57
CA LEU A 132 -0.07 -7.05 -7.21
C LEU A 132 0.72 -7.81 -6.14
N ARG A 133 1.10 -9.06 -6.39
CA ARG A 133 1.98 -9.85 -5.49
C ARG A 133 3.31 -9.14 -5.29
N THR A 134 3.96 -8.73 -6.39
CA THR A 134 5.22 -7.99 -6.33
C THR A 134 5.05 -6.64 -5.61
N ALA A 135 3.99 -5.89 -5.93
CA ALA A 135 3.68 -4.61 -5.30
C ALA A 135 3.45 -4.74 -3.78
N THR A 136 2.78 -5.82 -3.34
CA THR A 136 2.60 -6.13 -1.91
C THR A 136 3.95 -6.31 -1.20
N THR A 137 4.88 -7.05 -1.80
CA THR A 137 6.24 -7.21 -1.27
C THR A 137 6.98 -5.87 -1.20
N ARG A 138 6.83 -5.01 -2.22
CA ARG A 138 7.44 -3.66 -2.24
C ARG A 138 6.86 -2.77 -1.13
N ALA A 139 5.55 -2.76 -0.95
CA ALA A 139 4.88 -2.03 0.12
C ALA A 139 5.38 -2.49 1.50
N GLY A 140 5.47 -3.80 1.74
CA GLY A 140 6.01 -4.34 3.00
C GLY A 140 7.47 -3.93 3.25
N ARG A 141 8.32 -3.96 2.22
CA ARG A 141 9.71 -3.46 2.32
C ARG A 141 9.78 -1.96 2.56
N ALA A 142 8.88 -1.19 1.96
CA ALA A 142 8.77 0.24 2.20
C ALA A 142 8.40 0.53 3.65
N CYS A 143 7.42 -0.19 4.22
CA CYS A 143 7.07 -0.09 5.64
C CYS A 143 8.30 -0.34 6.55
N LEU A 144 9.06 -1.40 6.28
CA LEU A 144 10.28 -1.70 7.06
C LEU A 144 11.34 -0.60 6.95
N ALA A 145 11.50 0.01 5.78
CA ALA A 145 12.41 1.13 5.59
C ALA A 145 11.93 2.38 6.33
N VAL A 146 10.61 2.67 6.34
CA VAL A 146 10.04 3.75 7.16
C VAL A 146 10.35 3.52 8.63
N GLU A 147 10.12 2.32 9.17
CA GLU A 147 10.40 2.03 10.58
C GLU A 147 11.89 2.20 10.95
N ARG A 148 12.81 1.74 10.10
CA ARG A 148 14.25 2.00 10.32
C ARG A 148 14.57 3.48 10.29
N GLY A 149 14.02 4.22 9.32
CA GLY A 149 14.21 5.66 9.20
C GLY A 149 13.68 6.43 10.43
N ARG A 150 12.51 6.03 10.95
CA ARG A 150 11.93 6.58 12.19
C ARG A 150 12.83 6.31 13.39
N GLY A 151 13.39 5.10 13.50
CA GLY A 151 14.36 4.75 14.54
C GLY A 151 15.58 5.68 14.55
N HIS A 152 16.19 5.91 13.39
CA HIS A 152 17.31 6.84 13.24
C HIS A 152 16.91 8.30 13.57
N LEU A 153 15.75 8.75 13.07
CA LEU A 153 15.24 10.09 13.36
C LEU A 153 14.98 10.29 14.86
N TRP A 154 14.46 9.27 15.54
CA TRP A 154 14.23 9.31 16.97
C TRP A 154 15.55 9.36 17.76
N THR A 155 16.56 8.59 17.36
CA THR A 155 17.90 8.71 17.95
C THR A 155 18.47 10.12 17.76
N ALA A 156 18.37 10.68 16.55
CA ALA A 156 18.79 12.06 16.30
C ALA A 156 18.01 13.07 17.17
N TYR A 157 16.70 12.88 17.33
CA TYR A 157 15.87 13.71 18.20
C TYR A 157 16.36 13.70 19.66
N LEU A 158 16.65 12.52 20.22
CA LEU A 158 17.17 12.38 21.58
C LEU A 158 18.55 13.02 21.75
N LEU A 159 19.41 12.94 20.74
CA LEU A 159 20.73 13.58 20.76
C LEU A 159 20.66 15.12 20.87
N LEU A 160 19.55 15.74 20.47
CA LEU A 160 19.33 17.17 20.63
C LEU A 160 19.20 17.62 22.09
N ASP A 161 19.09 16.71 23.06
CA ASP A 161 19.13 17.02 24.50
C ASP A 161 20.56 17.19 25.05
N PHE A 162 21.60 16.84 24.26
CA PHE A 162 22.98 16.75 24.73
C PHE A 162 23.89 17.78 24.04
N ASP A 163 23.55 19.07 24.14
CA ASP A 163 24.27 20.17 23.48
C ASP A 163 25.74 20.33 23.90
N ARG A 164 26.09 19.86 25.10
CA ARG A 164 27.46 19.88 25.63
C ARG A 164 28.26 18.61 25.38
N LEU A 165 27.66 17.59 24.78
CA LEU A 165 28.35 16.33 24.51
C LEU A 165 29.39 16.55 23.38
N PRO A 166 30.68 16.26 23.62
CA PRO A 166 31.71 16.44 22.60
C PRO A 166 31.39 15.59 21.35
N GLY A 167 31.36 16.25 20.19
CA GLY A 167 31.09 15.59 18.91
C GLY A 167 29.63 15.24 18.64
N VAL A 168 28.67 15.71 19.45
CA VAL A 168 27.22 15.45 19.26
C VAL A 168 26.73 15.74 17.84
N ASP A 169 27.21 16.81 17.22
CA ASP A 169 26.86 17.18 15.84
C ASP A 169 27.27 16.12 14.81
N VAL A 170 28.35 15.38 15.05
CA VAL A 170 28.79 14.28 14.17
C VAL A 170 27.81 13.11 14.27
N PHE A 171 27.36 12.78 15.48
CA PHE A 171 26.35 11.75 15.70
C PHE A 171 24.98 12.14 15.14
N LEU A 172 24.55 13.39 15.35
CA LEU A 172 23.32 13.94 14.78
C LEU A 172 23.32 13.83 13.25
N GLU A 173 24.43 14.21 12.61
CA GLU A 173 24.55 14.14 11.16
C GLU A 173 24.54 12.70 10.65
N ALA A 174 25.18 11.77 11.35
CA ALA A 174 25.18 10.35 11.00
C ALA A 174 23.76 9.74 11.08
N GLU A 175 23.04 9.97 12.19
CA GLU A 175 21.67 9.46 12.36
C GLU A 175 20.70 10.12 11.38
N ARG A 176 20.81 11.44 11.16
CA ARG A 176 20.01 12.14 10.14
C ARG A 176 20.28 11.57 8.74
N ALA A 177 21.53 11.32 8.39
CA ALA A 177 21.90 10.76 7.08
C ALA A 177 21.36 9.34 6.89
N ALA A 178 21.42 8.50 7.94
CA ALA A 178 20.84 7.16 7.93
C ALA A 178 19.31 7.20 7.78
N ALA A 179 18.62 8.06 8.54
CA ALA A 179 17.18 8.28 8.40
C ALA A 179 16.83 8.72 6.97
N HIS A 180 17.55 9.70 6.43
CA HIS A 180 17.36 10.20 5.07
C HIS A 180 17.55 9.11 4.01
N HIS A 181 18.53 8.22 4.18
CA HIS A 181 18.76 7.09 3.28
C HIS A 181 17.59 6.10 3.29
N GLU A 182 17.14 5.68 4.48
CA GLU A 182 16.05 4.73 4.64
C GLU A 182 14.72 5.28 4.09
N ILE A 183 14.41 6.55 4.36
CA ILE A 183 13.18 7.18 3.88
C ILE A 183 13.21 7.38 2.35
N ASN A 184 14.38 7.65 1.76
CA ASN A 184 14.52 7.64 0.30
C ASN A 184 14.30 6.25 -0.30
N THR A 185 14.82 5.20 0.34
CA THR A 185 14.56 3.81 -0.06
C THR A 185 13.07 3.50 0.01
N ALA A 186 12.39 3.87 1.09
CA ALA A 186 10.94 3.72 1.23
C ALA A 186 10.17 4.45 0.11
N ARG A 187 10.60 5.67 -0.23
CA ARG A 187 10.00 6.47 -1.31
C ARG A 187 10.10 5.78 -2.67
N ALA A 188 11.27 5.24 -3.01
CA ALA A 188 11.47 4.51 -4.26
C ALA A 188 10.60 3.25 -4.33
N LEU A 189 10.53 2.49 -3.22
CA LEU A 189 9.67 1.31 -3.13
C LEU A 189 8.17 1.64 -3.22
N ALA A 190 7.75 2.77 -2.65
CA ALA A 190 6.37 3.26 -2.77
C ALA A 190 6.03 3.63 -4.22
N GLU A 191 6.98 4.20 -4.96
CA GLU A 191 6.83 4.50 -6.39
C GLU A 191 6.70 3.22 -7.24
N GLU A 192 7.57 2.24 -7.01
CA GLU A 192 7.47 0.92 -7.64
C GLU A 192 6.13 0.24 -7.31
N CYS A 193 5.69 0.30 -6.05
CA CYS A 193 4.37 -0.21 -5.63
C CYS A 193 3.24 0.44 -6.45
N ALA A 194 3.19 1.78 -6.47
CA ALA A 194 2.13 2.52 -7.15
C ALA A 194 2.11 2.20 -8.65
N THR A 195 3.28 2.08 -9.27
CA THR A 195 3.43 1.74 -10.70
C THR A 195 2.90 0.34 -11.00
N LEU A 196 3.27 -0.65 -10.19
CA LEU A 196 2.82 -2.03 -10.35
C LEU A 196 1.31 -2.18 -10.10
N ALA A 197 0.78 -1.55 -9.06
CA ALA A 197 -0.65 -1.55 -8.76
C ALA A 197 -1.45 -0.87 -9.88
N ARG A 198 -0.94 0.25 -10.42
CA ARG A 198 -1.52 0.93 -11.58
C ARG A 198 -1.55 0.07 -12.82
N ALA A 199 -0.41 -0.53 -13.14
CA ALA A 199 -0.30 -1.44 -14.25
C ALA A 199 -1.17 -2.70 -14.07
N ALA A 200 -1.52 -3.08 -12.84
CA ALA A 200 -2.43 -4.19 -12.58
C ALA A 200 -3.89 -3.81 -12.84
N TYR A 201 -4.40 -2.70 -12.30
CA TYR A 201 -5.80 -2.34 -12.52
C TYR A 201 -6.10 -1.95 -13.97
N HIS A 202 -5.12 -1.44 -14.73
CA HIS A 202 -5.28 -1.22 -16.17
C HIS A 202 -5.38 -2.52 -17.00
N LEU A 203 -4.94 -3.66 -16.47
CA LEU A 203 -5.14 -4.96 -17.11
C LEU A 203 -6.50 -5.57 -16.76
N LEU A 204 -7.15 -5.08 -15.70
CA LEU A 204 -8.40 -5.62 -15.17
C LEU A 204 -9.64 -4.89 -15.69
N GLY A 205 -9.48 -3.70 -16.26
CA GLY A 205 -10.54 -2.93 -16.93
C GLY A 205 -10.37 -3.00 -18.45
#